data_AF-A0A3L6JCX7-F1
#
_entry.id   AF-A0A3L6JCX7-F1
#
_cell.length_a   1.000
_cell.length_b   1.000
_cell.length_c   1.000
_cell.angle_alpha   90.00
_cell.angle_beta   90.00
_cell.angle_gamma   90.00
#
_symmetry.space_group_name_H-M   'P 1'
#
loop_
_entity.id
_entity.type
_entity.pdbx_description
1 polymer ?
#
loop_
_entity_poly.entity_id
_entity_poly.type
_entity_poly.pdbx_seq_one_letter_code
_entity_poly.pdbx_strand_id
1 'polypeptide(L)'
;MSNVFDLVRSALQAAAGSGVFPDELAHRLGIEYQVVLEAIQHMVSEGTAMEEQHAEKPRYFIKATEEEVSQNQLSDLNGCPCFHCLRIERCGVRQPDSPVICRSLEEWVTISESS
;
A
#
# COMPACT_ATOMS: atom_id res chain seq x y z
N MET A 1 -26.95 -12.82 6.36
CA MET A 1 -26.08 -14.01 6.57
C MET A 1 -24.71 -13.58 6.10
N SER A 2 -23.73 -13.47 7.00
CA SER A 2 -22.37 -13.11 6.61
C SER A 2 -21.78 -14.29 5.83
N ASN A 3 -21.52 -14.07 4.54
CA ASN A 3 -20.87 -15.08 3.70
C ASN A 3 -19.44 -15.28 4.23
N VAL A 4 -18.99 -16.52 4.37
CA VAL A 4 -17.61 -16.83 4.79
C VAL A 4 -16.61 -16.09 3.91
N PHE A 5 -16.94 -15.94 2.62
CA PHE A 5 -16.16 -15.16 1.67
C PHE A 5 -15.98 -13.69 2.08
N ASP A 6 -17.04 -13.02 2.55
CA ASP A 6 -16.97 -11.63 3.01
C ASP A 6 -16.12 -11.48 4.29
N LEU A 7 -16.18 -12.47 5.18
CA LEU A 7 -15.38 -12.49 6.40
C LEU A 7 -13.89 -12.65 6.08
N VAL A 8 -13.55 -13.60 5.19
CA VAL A 8 -12.17 -13.83 4.74
C VAL A 8 -11.65 -12.60 3.99
N ARG A 9 -12.46 -12.00 3.10
CA ARG A 9 -12.10 -10.78 2.37
C ARG A 9 -11.85 -9.60 3.32
N SER A 10 -12.74 -9.35 4.27
CA SER A 10 -12.59 -8.27 5.25
C SER A 10 -11.34 -8.47 6.13
N ALA A 11 -11.04 -9.70 6.53
CA ALA A 11 -9.85 -10.01 7.30
C ALA A 11 -8.55 -9.79 6.50
N LEU A 12 -8.53 -10.12 5.21
CA LEU A 12 -7.40 -9.84 4.33
C LEU A 12 -7.24 -8.35 4.04
N GLN A 13 -8.34 -7.59 3.88
CA GLN A 13 -8.31 -6.13 3.73
C GLN A 13 -7.74 -5.45 4.99
N ALA A 14 -8.15 -5.92 6.18
CA ALA A 14 -7.65 -5.39 7.45
C ALA A 14 -6.14 -5.61 7.65
N ALA A 15 -5.52 -6.53 6.91
CA ALA A 15 -4.08 -6.79 6.95
C ALA A 15 -3.27 -5.87 6.02
N ALA A 16 -3.90 -4.96 5.26
CA ALA A 16 -3.30 -3.82 4.57
C ALA A 16 -1.94 -4.10 3.87
N GLY A 17 -1.82 -5.23 3.17
CA GLY A 17 -0.64 -5.56 2.36
C GLY A 17 0.51 -6.28 3.05
N SER A 18 0.45 -6.58 4.37
CA SER A 18 1.48 -7.39 5.04
C SER A 18 1.46 -8.88 4.66
N GLY A 19 0.38 -9.30 3.98
CA GLY A 19 0.05 -10.70 3.74
C GLY A 19 -0.39 -11.41 5.04
N VAL A 20 -1.30 -12.35 4.92
CA VAL A 20 -1.74 -13.18 6.05
C VAL A 20 -1.62 -14.65 5.69
N PHE A 21 -1.23 -15.46 6.67
CA PHE A 21 -1.21 -16.91 6.53
C PHE A 21 -2.63 -17.48 6.71
N PRO A 22 -3.04 -18.50 5.92
CA PRO A 22 -4.36 -19.08 6.05
C PRO A 22 -4.63 -19.70 7.43
N ASP A 23 -3.61 -20.23 8.12
CA ASP A 23 -3.71 -20.74 9.49
C ASP A 23 -3.98 -19.64 10.51
N GLU A 24 -3.36 -18.47 10.35
CA GLU A 24 -3.65 -17.31 11.19
C GLU A 24 -5.08 -16.82 10.97
N LEU A 25 -5.51 -16.76 9.71
CA LEU A 25 -6.85 -16.31 9.34
C LEU A 25 -7.93 -17.27 9.86
N ALA A 26 -7.70 -18.59 9.77
CA ALA A 26 -8.57 -19.62 10.31
C ALA A 26 -8.71 -19.49 11.85
N HIS A 27 -7.60 -19.27 12.55
CA HIS A 27 -7.62 -19.07 14.00
C HIS A 27 -8.36 -17.79 14.41
N ARG A 28 -8.13 -16.68 13.70
CA ARG A 28 -8.77 -15.38 13.97
C ARG A 28 -10.26 -15.39 13.71
N LEU A 29 -10.69 -16.08 12.66
CA LEU A 29 -12.10 -16.15 12.26
C LEU A 29 -12.86 -17.29 12.94
N GLY A 30 -12.16 -18.24 13.57
CA GLY A 30 -12.76 -19.45 14.14
C GLY A 30 -13.38 -20.36 13.07
N ILE A 31 -12.82 -20.34 11.86
CA ILE A 31 -13.30 -21.08 10.69
C ILE A 31 -12.30 -22.20 10.38
N GLU A 32 -12.78 -23.32 9.85
CA GLU A 32 -11.90 -24.40 9.41
C GLU A 32 -10.92 -23.95 8.32
N TYR A 33 -9.67 -24.38 8.47
CA TYR A 33 -8.58 -24.06 7.55
C TYR A 33 -8.94 -24.35 6.08
N GLN A 34 -9.60 -25.49 5.83
CA GLN A 34 -9.99 -25.92 4.48
C GLN A 34 -10.93 -24.91 3.82
N VAL A 35 -11.91 -24.41 4.56
CA VAL A 35 -12.91 -23.45 4.08
C VAL A 35 -12.26 -22.09 3.80
N VAL A 36 -11.32 -21.67 4.65
CA VAL A 36 -10.53 -20.45 4.41
C VAL A 36 -9.68 -20.59 3.16
N LEU A 37 -9.02 -21.73 2.97
CA LEU A 37 -8.16 -21.98 1.82
C LEU A 37 -8.96 -21.99 0.50
N GLU A 38 -10.12 -22.64 0.48
CA GLU A 38 -11.03 -22.64 -0.68
C GLU A 38 -11.50 -21.22 -1.03
N ALA A 39 -11.88 -20.43 -0.03
CA ALA A 39 -12.28 -19.04 -0.25
C ALA A 39 -11.13 -18.18 -0.82
N ILE A 40 -9.91 -18.36 -0.30
CA ILE A 40 -8.71 -17.69 -0.79
C ILE A 40 -8.40 -18.11 -2.23
N GLN A 41 -8.42 -19.41 -2.54
CA GLN A 41 -8.18 -19.90 -3.89
C GLN A 41 -9.20 -19.37 -4.89
N HIS A 42 -10.47 -19.27 -4.49
CA HIS A 42 -11.49 -18.64 -5.31
C HIS A 42 -11.17 -17.16 -5.60
N MET A 43 -10.78 -16.38 -4.58
CA MET A 43 -10.36 -14.98 -4.75
C MET A 43 -9.11 -14.84 -5.63
N VAL A 44 -8.15 -15.76 -5.53
CA VAL A 44 -6.97 -15.80 -6.42
C VAL A 44 -7.39 -16.09 -7.86
N SER A 45 -8.32 -17.03 -8.07
CA SER A 45 -8.83 -17.36 -9.41
C SER A 45 -9.61 -16.21 -10.05
N GLU A 46 -10.31 -15.40 -9.23
CA GLU A 46 -11.01 -14.19 -9.65
C GLU A 46 -10.08 -12.97 -9.81
N GLY A 47 -8.81 -13.08 -9.41
CA GLY A 47 -7.84 -12.00 -9.47
C GLY A 47 -8.01 -10.90 -8.42
N THR A 48 -8.82 -11.13 -7.39
CA THR A 48 -9.02 -10.21 -6.26
C THR A 48 -8.01 -10.40 -5.12
N ALA A 49 -7.40 -11.58 -5.02
CA ALA A 49 -6.29 -11.86 -4.11
C ALA A 49 -5.04 -12.33 -4.88
N MET A 50 -3.87 -12.11 -4.29
CA MET A 50 -2.59 -12.60 -4.81
C MET A 50 -1.91 -13.48 -3.77
N GLU A 51 -1.21 -14.52 -4.26
CA GLU A 51 -0.33 -15.37 -3.48
C GLU A 51 1.10 -14.84 -3.56
N GLU A 52 1.69 -14.49 -2.42
CA GLU A 52 3.13 -14.27 -2.30
C GLU A 52 3.79 -15.54 -1.76
N GLN A 53 4.67 -16.13 -2.56
CA GLN A 53 5.46 -17.28 -2.12
C GLN A 53 6.55 -16.80 -1.16
N HIS A 54 6.26 -16.93 0.13
CA HIS A 54 7.26 -16.78 1.18
C HIS A 54 8.01 -18.12 1.37
N ALA A 55 9.28 -18.04 1.78
CA ALA A 55 10.24 -19.16 1.81
C ALA A 55 9.80 -20.44 2.56
N GLU A 56 8.79 -20.37 3.44
CA GLU A 56 8.29 -21.52 4.21
C GLU A 56 6.80 -21.80 4.01
N LYS A 57 5.97 -20.77 3.78
CA LYS A 57 4.52 -20.90 3.57
C LYS A 57 3.99 -19.74 2.71
N PRO A 58 3.01 -19.98 1.83
CA PRO A 58 2.40 -18.92 1.02
C PRO A 58 1.63 -17.94 1.91
N ARG A 59 1.80 -16.64 1.63
CA ARG A 59 0.98 -15.56 2.21
C ARG A 59 0.01 -15.06 1.17
N TYR A 60 -1.16 -14.64 1.63
CA TYR A 60 -2.20 -14.10 0.75
C TYR A 60 -2.54 -12.67 1.13
N PHE A 61 -2.77 -11.82 0.13
CA PHE A 61 -3.18 -10.43 0.32
C PHE A 61 -4.18 -10.03 -0.77
N ILE A 62 -5.05 -9.08 -0.47
CA ILE A 62 -5.94 -8.50 -1.48
C ILE A 62 -5.11 -7.62 -2.39
N LYS A 63 -5.31 -7.78 -3.70
CA LYS A 63 -4.72 -6.88 -4.69
C LYS A 63 -5.34 -5.51 -4.47
N ALA A 64 -4.54 -4.52 -4.07
CA ALA A 64 -5.00 -3.14 -4.01
C ALA A 64 -5.52 -2.78 -5.40
N THR A 65 -6.82 -2.44 -5.51
CA THR A 65 -7.34 -1.81 -6.71
C THR A 65 -6.68 -0.43 -6.83
N GLU A 66 -6.32 -0.01 -8.04
CA GLU A 66 -5.63 1.27 -8.29
C GLU A 66 -6.37 2.49 -7.68
N GLU A 67 -7.66 2.33 -7.37
CA GLU A 67 -8.50 3.32 -6.68
C GLU A 67 -8.11 3.56 -5.20
N GLU A 68 -7.61 2.55 -4.46
CA GLU A 68 -7.18 2.74 -3.06
C GLU A 68 -5.73 3.26 -2.94
N VAL A 69 -4.91 3.09 -3.99
CA VAL A 69 -3.52 3.59 -4.02
C VAL A 69 -3.47 5.07 -4.44
N SER A 70 -4.55 5.62 -5.00
CA SER A 70 -4.51 6.92 -5.69
C SER A 70 -4.94 8.15 -4.87
N GLN A 71 -5.36 8.04 -3.61
CA GLN A 71 -5.91 9.22 -2.91
C GLN A 71 -5.06 9.85 -1.81
N ASN A 72 -4.02 9.17 -1.30
CA ASN A 72 -3.36 9.65 -0.08
C ASN A 72 -1.85 9.95 -0.15
N GLN A 73 -1.20 9.93 -1.32
CA GLN A 73 0.26 10.21 -1.37
C GLN A 73 0.78 11.07 -2.53
N LEU A 74 -0.05 11.44 -3.52
CA LEU A 74 0.39 12.32 -4.63
C LEU A 74 -0.30 13.68 -4.64
N SER A 75 -1.42 13.83 -3.93
CA SER A 75 -2.13 15.09 -3.71
C SER A 75 -1.23 16.14 -3.04
N ASP A 76 -0.37 15.69 -2.12
CA ASP A 76 0.52 16.52 -1.31
C ASP A 76 1.70 17.09 -2.10
N LEU A 77 1.92 16.64 -3.34
CA LEU A 77 3.01 17.15 -4.19
C LEU A 77 2.54 18.24 -5.16
N ASN A 78 1.24 18.53 -5.21
CA ASN A 78 0.71 19.63 -6.01
C ASN A 78 1.32 20.96 -5.53
N GLY A 79 2.03 21.64 -6.42
CA GLY A 79 2.72 22.91 -6.10
C GLY A 79 4.15 22.77 -5.61
N CYS A 80 4.73 21.55 -5.56
CA CYS A 80 6.14 21.40 -5.19
C CYS A 80 7.04 22.16 -6.18
N PRO A 81 7.88 23.10 -5.70
CA PRO A 81 8.68 23.97 -6.57
C PRO A 81 9.74 23.21 -7.36
N CYS A 82 10.13 22.01 -6.91
CA CYS A 82 11.10 21.18 -7.62
C CYS A 82 10.60 20.72 -9.00
N PHE A 83 9.30 20.47 -9.19
CA PHE A 83 8.75 20.04 -10.48
C PHE A 83 8.77 21.15 -11.55
N HIS A 84 8.93 22.40 -11.14
CA HIS A 84 8.95 23.56 -12.03
C HIS A 84 10.32 24.27 -12.03
N CYS A 85 11.32 23.69 -11.36
CA CYS A 85 12.63 24.31 -11.20
C CYS A 85 13.47 24.17 -12.47
N LEU A 86 13.77 25.30 -13.13
CA LEU A 86 14.61 25.34 -14.34
C LEU A 86 16.06 24.87 -14.11
N ARG A 87 16.48 24.75 -12.84
CA ARG A 87 17.83 24.31 -12.44
C ARG A 87 17.84 22.90 -11.86
N ILE A 88 16.75 22.13 -11.99
CA ILE A 88 16.59 20.81 -11.36
C ILE A 88 17.71 19.83 -11.76
N GLU A 89 18.24 19.93 -12.98
CA GLU A 89 19.36 19.10 -13.46
C GLU A 89 20.68 19.33 -12.69
N ARG A 90 20.80 20.48 -12.02
CA ARG A 90 21.94 20.84 -11.17
C ARG A 90 21.65 20.63 -9.68
N CYS A 91 20.45 20.16 -9.36
CA CYS A 91 19.96 19.95 -8.01
C CYS A 91 20.35 18.55 -7.53
N GLY A 92 21.05 18.44 -6.40
CA GLY A 92 21.42 17.12 -5.87
C GLY A 92 22.29 17.15 -4.63
N VAL A 93 22.56 15.96 -4.07
CA VAL A 93 23.48 15.80 -2.94
C VAL A 93 24.90 16.13 -3.42
N ARG A 94 25.58 17.06 -2.72
CA ARG A 94 26.91 17.61 -3.05
C ARG A 94 26.98 18.52 -4.29
N GLN A 95 25.84 18.96 -4.83
CA GLN A 95 25.80 20.03 -5.82
C GLN A 95 25.66 21.39 -5.11
N PRO A 96 26.14 22.50 -5.73
CA PRO A 96 25.99 23.84 -5.15
C PRO A 96 24.53 24.25 -5.02
N ASP A 97 23.66 23.73 -5.88
CA ASP A 97 22.21 23.78 -5.73
C ASP A 97 21.78 22.42 -5.13
N SER A 98 21.36 22.41 -3.87
CA SER A 98 20.94 21.18 -3.19
C SER A 98 19.53 21.35 -2.61
N PRO A 99 18.67 20.31 -2.63
CA PRO A 99 17.34 20.40 -2.03
C PRO A 99 17.39 20.81 -0.56
N VAL A 100 18.44 20.40 0.16
CA VAL A 100 18.65 20.65 1.59
C VAL A 100 18.81 22.15 1.91
N ILE A 101 19.29 22.96 0.95
CA ILE A 101 19.52 24.40 1.14
C ILE A 101 18.58 25.25 0.27
N CYS A 102 17.59 24.62 -0.37
CA CYS A 102 16.68 25.30 -1.29
C CYS A 102 15.56 26.00 -0.50
N ARG A 103 15.64 27.32 -0.36
CA ARG A 103 14.64 28.12 0.38
C ARG A 103 13.21 27.94 -0.13
N SER A 104 13.01 27.89 -1.45
CA SER A 104 11.66 27.69 -2.01
C SER A 104 11.08 26.34 -1.63
N LEU A 105 11.93 25.30 -1.54
CA LEU A 105 11.50 23.98 -1.08
C LEU A 105 11.23 23.98 0.43
N GLU A 106 12.08 24.63 1.23
CA GLU A 106 11.91 24.80 2.68
C GLU A 106 10.60 25.52 3.03
N GLU A 107 10.31 26.64 2.35
CA GLU A 107 9.06 27.39 2.50
C GLU A 107 7.85 26.52 2.14
N TRP A 108 7.93 25.76 1.05
CA TRP A 108 6.85 24.88 0.62
C TRP A 108 6.59 23.76 1.63
N VAL A 109 7.63 23.09 2.14
CA VAL A 109 7.51 22.05 3.18
C VAL A 109 6.87 22.62 4.45
N THR A 110 7.30 23.81 4.88
CA THR A 110 6.76 24.47 6.09
C THR A 110 5.26 24.78 5.95
N ILE A 111 4.81 25.22 4.77
CA ILE A 111 3.39 25.50 4.49
C ILE A 111 2.58 24.20 4.45
N SER A 112 3.11 23.15 3.84
CA SER A 112 2.46 21.84 3.74
C SER A 112 2.32 21.14 5.10
N GLU A 113 3.25 21.32 6.03
CA GLU A 113 3.17 20.77 7.40
C GLU A 113 2.19 21.52 8.31
N SER A 114 1.73 22.70 7.89
CA SER A 114 0.84 23.57 8.67
C SER A 114 -0.65 23.42 8.32
N SER A 115 -1.00 22.55 7.36
CA SER A 115 -2.35 22.39 6.79
C SER A 115 -3.04 21.11 7.22
#